data_AF-A0A4Q0SX01-F1
#
_entry.id   AF-A0A4Q0SX01-F1
#
_cell.length_a   1.000
_cell.length_b   1.000
_cell.length_c   1.000
_cell.angle_alpha   90.00
_cell.angle_beta   90.00
_cell.angle_gamma   90.00
#
_symmetry.space_group_name_H-M   'P 1'
#
loop_
_entity.id
_entity.type
_entity.pdbx_description
1 polymer ?
#
loop_
_entity_poly.entity_id
_entity_poly.type
_entity_poly.pdbx_seq_one_letter_code
_entity_poly.pdbx_strand_id
1 'polypeptide(L)'
;MKGGGGQQGSALAFLRITIGILFLFFAEYKLVNTHFIRTGMAGYIRGFLAGGSYPFIRPFLQHIILPWATFWGAIVAATELLIGLSLVFGVMVRWASLGGLAMMLLFLFASDYPGPHPAPWQYLGASLSHLPLALCFLTFLIGRADERWAIPIGRR
;
A
#
# COMPACT_ATOMS: atom_id res chain seq x y z
N MET A 1 13.27 5.38 -34.88
CA MET A 1 13.08 4.54 -33.67
C MET A 1 11.90 5.07 -32.83
N LYS A 2 10.66 4.97 -33.34
CA LYS A 2 9.44 5.56 -32.71
C LYS A 2 8.70 4.61 -31.74
N GLY A 3 9.23 3.40 -31.49
CA GLY A 3 8.52 2.33 -30.76
C GLY A 3 8.72 2.26 -29.24
N GLY A 4 9.84 2.77 -28.72
CA GLY A 4 10.23 2.53 -27.31
C GLY A 4 9.34 3.25 -26.28
N GLY A 5 9.13 4.55 -26.44
CA GLY A 5 8.35 5.35 -25.47
C GLY A 5 6.87 4.95 -25.40
N GLY A 6 6.32 4.42 -26.51
CA GLY A 6 4.94 3.97 -26.54
C GLY A 6 4.73 2.66 -25.77
N GLN A 7 5.61 1.69 -25.97
CA GLN A 7 5.53 0.41 -25.26
C GLN A 7 5.78 0.58 -23.76
N GLN A 8 6.75 1.41 -23.37
CA GLN A 8 7.05 1.73 -21.97
C GLN A 8 5.85 2.36 -21.25
N GLY A 9 5.19 3.35 -21.86
CA GLY A 9 4.00 3.98 -21.29
C GLY A 9 2.83 3.00 -21.13
N SER A 10 2.62 2.11 -22.10
CA SER A 10 1.57 1.09 -22.01
C SER A 10 1.87 0.04 -20.93
N ALA A 11 3.13 -0.36 -20.77
CA ALA A 11 3.55 -1.27 -19.70
C ALA A 11 3.34 -0.66 -18.31
N LEU A 12 3.67 0.62 -18.14
CA LEU A 12 3.44 1.33 -16.87
C LEU A 12 1.95 1.46 -16.54
N ALA A 13 1.11 1.76 -17.54
CA ALA A 13 -0.34 1.80 -17.38
C ALA A 13 -0.94 0.43 -17.03
N PHE A 14 -0.45 -0.64 -17.68
CA PHE A 14 -0.85 -2.01 -17.35
C PHE A 14 -0.49 -2.39 -15.91
N LEU A 15 0.75 -2.10 -15.49
CA LEU A 15 1.19 -2.32 -14.12
C LEU A 15 0.33 -1.54 -13.13
N ARG A 16 0.07 -0.25 -13.40
CA ARG A 16 -0.81 0.61 -12.59
C ARG A 16 -2.19 -0.02 -12.37
N ILE A 17 -2.84 -0.47 -13.45
CA ILE A 17 -4.16 -1.09 -13.39
C ILE A 17 -4.11 -2.40 -12.60
N THR A 18 -3.09 -3.22 -12.82
CA THR A 18 -2.92 -4.51 -12.12
C THR A 18 -2.76 -4.31 -10.61
N ILE A 19 -1.90 -3.37 -10.20
CA ILE A 19 -1.74 -3.01 -8.77
C ILE A 19 -3.04 -2.39 -8.21
N GLY A 20 -3.74 -1.59 -9.00
CA GLY A 20 -5.05 -1.06 -8.63
C GLY A 20 -6.08 -2.17 -8.33
N ILE A 21 -6.18 -3.17 -9.20
CA ILE A 21 -7.06 -4.33 -9.02
C ILE A 21 -6.69 -5.11 -7.75
N LEU A 22 -5.39 -5.34 -7.50
CA LEU A 22 -4.93 -5.99 -6.26
C LEU A 22 -5.42 -5.25 -5.01
N PHE A 23 -5.34 -3.91 -5.02
CA PHE A 23 -5.83 -3.08 -3.93
C PHE A 23 -7.35 -3.13 -3.77
N LEU A 24 -8.10 -3.25 -4.87
CA LEU A 24 -9.55 -3.46 -4.80
C LEU A 24 -9.90 -4.80 -4.12
N PHE A 25 -9.15 -5.88 -4.39
CA PHE A 25 -9.33 -7.15 -3.68
C PHE A 25 -9.02 -7.02 -2.18
N PHE A 26 -7.96 -6.29 -1.81
CA PHE A 26 -7.65 -6.04 -0.39
C PHE A 26 -8.74 -5.22 0.30
N ALA A 27 -9.27 -4.21 -0.37
CA ALA A 27 -10.35 -3.38 0.14
C ALA A 27 -11.65 -4.18 0.28
N GLU A 28 -12.04 -4.96 -0.75
CA GLU A 28 -13.22 -5.83 -0.72
C GLU A 28 -13.13 -6.79 0.47
N TYR A 29 -12.01 -7.49 0.62
CA TYR A 29 -11.79 -8.41 1.73
C TYR A 29 -12.01 -7.75 3.09
N LYS A 30 -11.55 -6.50 3.27
CA LYS A 30 -11.68 -5.76 4.55
C LYS A 30 -13.05 -5.12 4.76
N LEU A 31 -13.73 -4.70 3.70
CA LEU A 31 -15.02 -4.00 3.76
C LEU A 31 -16.19 -4.98 3.84
N VAL A 32 -16.16 -6.06 3.06
CA VAL A 32 -17.21 -7.09 3.06
C VAL A 32 -17.12 -7.93 4.33
N ASN A 33 -15.91 -8.21 4.81
CA ASN A 33 -15.72 -8.87 6.09
C ASN A 33 -15.62 -7.85 7.24
N THR A 34 -16.77 -7.37 7.72
CA THR A 34 -16.86 -6.38 8.81
C THR A 34 -16.15 -6.84 10.10
N HIS A 35 -15.82 -8.13 10.21
CA HIS A 35 -14.95 -8.67 11.26
C HIS A 35 -13.56 -8.02 11.28
N PHE A 36 -12.98 -7.68 10.11
CA PHE A 36 -11.68 -7.00 10.05
C PHE A 36 -11.72 -5.64 10.78
N ILE A 37 -12.76 -4.84 10.52
CA ILE A 37 -12.91 -3.51 11.10
C ILE A 37 -13.22 -3.60 12.61
N ARG A 38 -14.07 -4.55 13.03
CA ARG A 38 -14.51 -4.64 14.43
C ARG A 38 -13.49 -5.28 15.37
N THR A 39 -12.81 -6.34 14.94
CA THR A 39 -11.95 -7.15 15.82
C THR A 39 -10.61 -7.50 15.16
N GLY A 40 -10.57 -7.63 13.84
CA GLY A 40 -9.39 -8.05 13.10
C GLY A 40 -8.21 -7.09 13.22
N MET A 41 -8.43 -5.78 13.09
CA MET A 41 -7.35 -4.78 13.15
C MET A 41 -6.56 -4.86 14.47
N ALA A 42 -7.24 -4.99 15.61
CA ALA A 42 -6.58 -5.17 16.89
C ALA A 42 -5.75 -6.48 16.94
N GLY A 43 -6.25 -7.54 16.31
CA GLY A 43 -5.53 -8.81 16.15
C GLY A 43 -4.25 -8.67 15.32
N TYR A 44 -4.32 -8.00 14.17
CA TYR A 44 -3.15 -7.70 13.34
C TYR A 44 -2.10 -6.91 14.11
N ILE A 45 -2.50 -5.82 14.79
CA ILE A 45 -1.58 -5.00 15.58
C ILE A 45 -0.94 -5.80 16.72
N ARG A 46 -1.70 -6.65 17.42
CA ARG A 46 -1.13 -7.53 18.45
C ARG A 46 -0.15 -8.54 17.86
N GLY A 47 -0.46 -9.11 16.69
CA GLY A 47 0.46 -9.98 15.96
C GLY A 47 1.76 -9.27 15.55
N PHE A 48 1.67 -8.05 15.05
CA PHE A 48 2.82 -7.20 14.72
C PHE A 48 3.68 -6.87 15.94
N LEU A 49 3.05 -6.57 17.07
CA LEU A 49 3.74 -6.35 18.34
C LEU A 49 4.45 -7.60 18.86
N ALA A 50 3.88 -8.78 18.64
CA ALA A 50 4.47 -10.05 19.04
C ALA A 50 5.60 -10.53 18.10
N GLY A 51 5.46 -10.31 16.78
CA GLY A 51 6.20 -11.06 15.77
C GLY A 51 7.22 -10.29 14.92
N GLY A 52 7.18 -8.94 14.87
CA GLY A 52 8.06 -8.25 13.90
C GLY A 52 7.94 -6.73 13.79
N SER A 53 7.48 -6.03 14.82
CA SER A 53 7.47 -4.55 14.79
C SER A 53 8.82 -3.95 15.15
N TYR A 54 9.24 -2.95 14.37
CA TYR A 54 10.44 -2.17 14.67
C TYR A 54 10.30 -1.44 16.02
N PRO A 55 11.37 -1.36 16.84
CA PRO A 55 11.27 -0.80 18.20
C PRO A 55 10.68 0.62 18.26
N PHE A 56 11.01 1.48 17.29
CA PHE A 56 10.55 2.86 17.27
C PHE A 56 9.05 3.01 16.97
N ILE A 57 8.42 2.06 16.27
CA ILE A 57 7.01 2.15 15.91
C ILE A 57 6.09 1.51 16.95
N ARG A 58 6.62 0.64 17.80
CA ARG A 58 5.85 -0.06 18.85
C ARG A 58 5.01 0.89 19.72
N PRO A 59 5.54 2.02 20.24
CA PRO A 59 4.73 2.94 21.05
C PRO A 59 3.56 3.53 20.26
N PHE A 60 3.76 3.83 18.98
CA PHE A 60 2.71 4.34 18.09
C PHE A 60 1.60 3.30 17.90
N LEU A 61 1.98 2.04 17.63
CA LEU A 61 1.03 0.94 17.49
C LEU A 61 0.23 0.69 18.79
N GLN A 62 0.89 0.73 19.94
CA GLN A 62 0.29 0.43 21.24
C GLN A 62 -0.61 1.54 21.78
N HIS A 63 -0.18 2.81 21.66
CA HIS A 63 -0.86 3.92 22.33
C HIS A 63 -1.76 4.74 21.40
N ILE A 64 -1.57 4.67 20.08
CA ILE A 64 -2.36 5.45 19.11
C ILE A 64 -3.26 4.55 18.29
N ILE A 65 -2.73 3.46 17.73
CA ILE A 65 -3.53 2.58 16.87
C ILE A 65 -4.43 1.66 17.68
N LEU A 66 -3.88 0.92 18.65
CA LEU A 66 -4.62 -0.13 19.36
C LEU A 66 -5.87 0.38 20.12
N PRO A 67 -5.87 1.53 20.80
CA PRO A 67 -7.07 2.04 21.49
C PRO A 67 -8.21 2.39 20.52
N TRP A 68 -7.86 2.79 19.30
CA TRP A 68 -8.81 3.20 18.25
C TRP A 68 -8.76 2.25 17.05
N ALA A 69 -8.52 0.96 17.29
CA ALA A 69 -8.23 -0.01 16.23
C ALA A 69 -9.33 -0.10 15.17
N THR A 70 -10.60 0.04 15.56
CA THR A 70 -11.73 0.04 14.61
C THR A 70 -11.71 1.25 13.68
N PHE A 71 -11.41 2.44 14.22
CA PHE A 71 -11.30 3.67 13.44
C PHE A 71 -10.15 3.58 12.44
N TRP A 72 -8.97 3.17 12.90
CA TRP A 72 -7.80 3.01 12.03
C TRP A 72 -7.99 1.88 11.00
N GLY A 73 -8.66 0.78 11.38
CA GLY A 73 -9.01 -0.30 10.46
C GLY A 73 -9.94 0.18 9.34
N ALA A 74 -10.92 1.03 9.66
CA ALA A 74 -11.80 1.65 8.67
C ALA A 74 -11.04 2.61 7.75
N ILE A 75 -10.13 3.43 8.30
CA ILE A 75 -9.27 4.31 7.50
C ILE A 75 -8.40 3.50 6.53
N VAL A 76 -7.77 2.42 6.99
CA VAL A 76 -6.95 1.55 6.15
C VAL A 76 -7.78 0.96 5.01
N ALA A 77 -8.95 0.39 5.31
CA ALA A 77 -9.83 -0.20 4.29
C ALA A 77 -10.32 0.86 3.28
N ALA A 78 -10.69 2.05 3.74
CA ALA A 78 -11.09 3.15 2.88
C ALA A 78 -9.92 3.65 2.01
N THR A 79 -8.71 3.72 2.57
CA THR A 79 -7.50 4.15 1.85
C THR A 79 -7.14 3.15 0.77
N GLU A 80 -7.18 1.85 1.06
CA GLU A 80 -6.96 0.79 0.07
C GLU A 80 -7.96 0.87 -1.09
N LEU A 81 -9.24 1.11 -0.78
CA LEU A 81 -10.28 1.27 -1.78
C LEU A 81 -10.01 2.49 -2.69
N LEU A 82 -9.75 3.65 -2.08
CA LEU A 82 -9.49 4.89 -2.81
C LEU A 82 -8.25 4.77 -3.70
N ILE A 83 -7.18 4.13 -3.22
CA ILE A 83 -5.97 3.84 -4.01
C ILE A 83 -6.33 2.92 -5.18
N GLY A 84 -7.03 1.82 -4.92
CA GLY A 84 -7.43 0.86 -5.95
C GLY A 84 -8.21 1.52 -7.07
N LEU A 85 -9.25 2.29 -6.72
CA LEU A 85 -10.08 3.02 -7.71
C LEU A 85 -9.24 4.05 -8.48
N SER A 86 -8.41 4.82 -7.78
CA SER A 86 -7.55 5.85 -8.39
C SER A 86 -6.58 5.25 -9.41
N LEU A 87 -5.96 4.11 -9.08
CA LEU A 87 -5.03 3.41 -9.96
C LEU A 87 -5.73 2.73 -11.15
N VAL A 88 -6.91 2.14 -10.94
CA VAL A 88 -7.66 1.51 -12.05
C VAL A 88 -8.10 2.57 -13.06
N PHE A 89 -8.76 3.63 -12.59
CA PHE A 89 -9.28 4.69 -13.46
C PHE A 89 -8.22 5.68 -13.94
N GLY A 90 -7.02 5.65 -13.35
CA GLY A 90 -5.97 6.62 -13.66
C GLY A 90 -6.29 8.03 -13.17
N VAL A 91 -7.14 8.16 -12.15
CA VAL A 91 -7.57 9.41 -11.55
C VAL A 91 -6.68 9.72 -10.36
N MET A 92 -6.11 10.92 -10.30
CA MET A 92 -5.34 11.39 -9.13
C MET A 92 -4.17 10.44 -8.74
N VAL A 93 -3.60 9.74 -9.73
CA VAL A 93 -2.62 8.64 -9.56
C VAL A 93 -1.44 9.04 -8.68
N ARG A 94 -0.93 10.26 -8.81
CA ARG A 94 0.21 10.76 -8.03
C ARG A 94 -0.11 10.80 -6.53
N TRP A 95 -1.29 11.29 -6.15
CA TRP A 95 -1.70 11.36 -4.74
C TRP A 95 -2.03 9.97 -4.18
N ALA A 96 -2.71 9.14 -4.98
CA ALA A 96 -2.96 7.75 -4.61
C ALA A 96 -1.65 6.97 -4.42
N SER A 97 -0.64 7.26 -5.24
CA SER A 97 0.68 6.63 -5.14
C SER A 97 1.49 7.12 -3.95
N LEU A 98 1.38 8.41 -3.59
CA LEU A 98 1.96 8.93 -2.35
C LEU A 98 1.33 8.26 -1.12
N GLY A 99 0.00 8.13 -1.09
CA GLY A 99 -0.72 7.44 -0.03
C GLY A 99 -0.37 5.95 0.06
N GLY A 100 -0.33 5.25 -1.08
CA GLY A 100 0.06 3.84 -1.16
C GLY A 100 1.49 3.60 -0.71
N LEU A 101 2.43 4.45 -1.12
CA LEU A 101 3.82 4.39 -0.66
C LEU A 101 3.91 4.58 0.86
N ALA A 102 3.26 5.61 1.40
CA ALA A 102 3.26 5.87 2.84
C ALA A 102 2.66 4.69 3.63
N MET A 103 1.57 4.09 3.13
CA MET A 103 0.93 2.94 3.75
C MET A 103 1.82 1.69 3.71
N MET A 104 2.47 1.39 2.59
CA MET A 104 3.39 0.26 2.48
C MET A 104 4.60 0.40 3.40
N LEU A 105 5.16 1.61 3.53
CA LEU A 105 6.24 1.89 4.47
C LEU A 105 5.78 1.73 5.93
N LEU A 106 4.56 2.20 6.25
CA LEU A 106 3.98 2.03 7.58
C LEU A 106 3.82 0.54 7.93
N PHE A 107 3.33 -0.27 6.99
CA PHE A 107 3.20 -1.71 7.20
C PHE A 107 4.55 -2.41 7.33
N LEU A 108 5.52 -2.06 6.48
CA LEU A 108 6.88 -2.58 6.56
C LEU A 108 7.50 -2.35 7.95
N PHE A 109 7.38 -1.13 8.48
CA PHE A 109 7.87 -0.85 9.83
C PHE A 109 7.05 -1.51 10.94
N ALA A 110 5.75 -1.73 10.69
CA ALA A 110 4.87 -2.40 11.64
C ALA A 110 5.12 -3.91 11.73
N SER A 111 5.47 -4.61 10.64
CA SER A 111 5.49 -6.08 10.63
C SER A 111 6.82 -6.75 10.24
N ASP A 112 7.74 -6.05 9.59
CA ASP A 112 8.85 -6.71 8.87
C ASP A 112 10.22 -6.55 9.56
N TYR A 113 10.25 -6.53 10.89
CA TYR A 113 11.48 -6.46 11.69
C TYR A 113 12.01 -7.87 12.01
N PRO A 114 13.15 -8.29 11.41
CA PRO A 114 13.74 -9.62 11.66
C PRO A 114 14.49 -9.74 13.01
N GLY A 115 14.68 -8.64 13.75
CA GLY A 115 15.41 -8.60 15.02
C GLY A 115 16.66 -7.69 15.00
N PRO A 116 17.43 -7.62 16.11
CA PRO A 116 18.51 -6.64 16.27
C PRO A 116 19.83 -6.98 15.56
N HIS A 117 20.15 -8.26 15.40
CA HIS A 117 21.40 -8.71 14.74
C HIS A 117 21.23 -9.76 13.63
N PRO A 118 20.19 -9.70 12.78
CA PRO A 118 20.08 -10.58 11.63
C PRO A 118 21.00 -10.09 10.51
N ALA A 119 21.33 -11.01 9.61
CA ALA A 119 22.16 -10.69 8.47
C ALA A 119 21.41 -9.78 7.47
N PRO A 120 22.12 -8.98 6.64
CA PRO A 120 21.48 -7.98 5.77
C PRO A 120 20.38 -8.54 4.84
N TRP A 121 20.56 -9.75 4.31
CA TRP A 121 19.56 -10.38 3.44
C TRP A 121 18.27 -10.79 4.16
N GLN A 122 18.32 -10.98 5.48
CA GLN A 122 17.13 -11.30 6.29
C GLN A 122 16.22 -10.07 6.46
N TYR A 123 16.79 -8.86 6.49
CA TYR A 123 16.01 -7.62 6.43
C TYR A 123 15.29 -7.47 5.09
N LEU A 124 15.99 -7.75 3.99
CA LEU A 124 15.38 -7.74 2.67
C LEU A 124 14.28 -8.79 2.59
N GLY A 125 14.57 -10.02 3.03
CA GLY A 125 13.62 -11.13 3.06
C GLY A 125 12.36 -10.84 3.87
N ALA A 126 12.49 -10.26 5.06
CA ALA A 126 11.35 -9.84 5.89
C ALA A 126 10.52 -8.75 5.19
N SER A 127 11.18 -7.82 4.50
CA SER A 127 10.52 -6.68 3.83
C SER A 127 9.83 -7.04 2.50
N LEU A 128 10.02 -8.27 1.98
CA LEU A 128 9.49 -8.67 0.66
C LEU A 128 7.96 -8.61 0.58
N SER A 129 7.25 -8.62 1.71
CA SER A 129 5.79 -8.50 1.74
C SER A 129 5.29 -7.13 1.31
N HIS A 130 6.03 -6.05 1.61
CA HIS A 130 5.56 -4.68 1.40
C HIS A 130 6.47 -3.87 0.46
N LEU A 131 7.76 -4.18 0.41
CA LEU A 131 8.76 -3.46 -0.36
C LEU A 131 8.48 -3.48 -1.89
N PRO A 132 8.08 -4.60 -2.52
CA PRO A 132 7.78 -4.60 -3.95
C PRO A 132 6.62 -3.67 -4.32
N LEU A 133 5.56 -3.63 -3.49
CA LEU A 133 4.43 -2.73 -3.69
C LEU A 133 4.84 -1.27 -3.46
N ALA A 134 5.65 -0.99 -2.43
CA ALA A 134 6.22 0.34 -2.19
C ALA A 134 7.02 0.83 -3.41
N LEU A 135 7.84 -0.03 -4.01
CA LEU A 135 8.58 0.29 -5.22
C LEU A 135 7.65 0.53 -6.41
N CYS A 136 6.55 -0.22 -6.57
CA CYS A 136 5.55 0.04 -7.61
C CYS A 136 4.90 1.43 -7.43
N PHE A 137 4.55 1.82 -6.20
CA PHE A 137 4.03 3.16 -5.95
C PHE A 137 5.07 4.25 -6.21
N LEU A 138 6.34 4.00 -5.88
CA LEU A 138 7.43 4.91 -6.20
C LEU A 138 7.60 5.07 -7.72
N THR A 139 7.51 3.98 -8.49
CA THR A 139 7.57 4.06 -9.96
C THR A 139 6.38 4.78 -10.55
N PHE A 140 5.18 4.69 -9.96
CA PHE A 140 4.02 5.48 -10.38
C PHE A 140 4.12 6.96 -10.01
N LEU A 141 4.87 7.31 -8.96
CA LEU A 141 5.07 8.70 -8.53
C LEU A 141 6.10 9.43 -9.42
N ILE A 142 7.19 8.73 -9.75
CA ILE A 142 8.27 9.24 -10.59
C ILE A 142 7.88 9.14 -12.07
N GLY A 143 7.27 8.03 -12.47
CA GLY A 143 6.76 7.79 -13.80
C GLY A 143 5.45 8.53 -14.04
N ARG A 144 5.17 8.91 -15.29
CA ARG A 144 3.89 9.52 -15.67
C ARG A 144 2.85 8.44 -15.93
N ALA A 145 2.52 7.67 -14.90
CA ALA A 145 1.61 6.51 -14.97
C ALA A 145 0.17 6.87 -15.38
N ASP A 146 -0.17 8.15 -15.39
CA ASP A 146 -1.43 8.74 -15.84
C ASP A 146 -1.44 9.16 -17.33
N GLU A 147 -0.33 9.08 -18.06
CA GLU A 147 -0.28 9.47 -19.48
C GLU A 147 -1.15 8.61 -20.40
N ARG A 148 -1.39 7.35 -20.01
CA ARG A 148 -2.11 6.37 -20.83
C ARG A 148 -3.18 5.68 -20.02
N TRP A 149 -4.29 5.38 -20.70
CA TRP A 149 -5.44 4.64 -20.15
C TRP A 149 -5.96 5.23 -18.83
N ALA A 150 -5.84 6.55 -18.66
CA ALA A 150 -6.43 7.30 -17.57
C ALA A 150 -7.70 8.00 -18.06
N ILE A 151 -8.71 8.09 -17.20
CA ILE A 151 -9.90 8.90 -17.47
C ILE A 151 -9.50 10.38 -17.36
N PRO A 152 -9.66 11.19 -18.41
CA PRO A 152 -9.33 12.60 -18.36
C PRO A 152 -10.29 13.34 -17.42
N ILE A 153 -9.76 13.88 -16.33
CA ILE A 153 -10.51 14.79 -15.45
C ILE A 153 -10.32 16.19 -16.00
N GLY A 154 -11.28 16.62 -16.83
CA GLY A 154 -11.48 18.01 -17.22
C GLY A 154 -10.22 18.83 -17.53
N ARG A 155 -9.65 18.66 -18.73
CA ARG A 155 -9.01 19.79 -19.41
C ARG A 155 -10.08 20.46 -20.26
N ARG A 156 -10.69 21.52 -19.73
CA ARG A 156 -11.27 22.59 -20.55
C ARG A 156 -10.18 23.60 -20.82
#